data_AF-A0A5D0X9M5-F1
#
_entry.id   AF-A0A5D0X9M5-F1
#
_cell.length_a   1.000
_cell.length_b   1.000
_cell.length_c   1.000
_cell.angle_alpha   90.00
_cell.angle_beta   90.00
_cell.angle_gamma   90.00
#
_symmetry.space_group_name_H-M   'P 1'
#
loop_
_entity.id
_entity.type
_entity.pdbx_description
1 polymer ?
#
loop_
_entity_poly.entity_id
_entity_poly.type
_entity_poly.pdbx_seq_one_letter_code
_entity_poly.pdbx_strand_id
1 'polypeptide(L)'
;MTVSLPGDWTGATMRAEARLYPDAAGDPIATFAVVGPILDGDLSTWTLSLAAGSGADSTGAFPSDADLDGVERFAVDVLLTPSGGSEEILFGGVLPLLGSVTQ
;
A
#
# COMPACT_ATOMS: atom_id res chain seq x y z
N MET A 1 0.20 -5.39 7.68
CA MET A 1 -0.82 -4.41 8.14
C MET A 1 -2.19 -5.05 8.02
N THR A 2 -3.15 -4.70 8.89
CA THR A 2 -4.53 -5.16 8.79
C THR A 2 -5.48 -3.97 8.65
N VAL A 3 -6.47 -4.07 7.77
CA VAL A 3 -7.54 -3.08 7.60
C VAL A 3 -8.85 -3.77 7.96
N SER A 4 -9.68 -3.11 8.75
CA SER A 4 -11.00 -3.66 9.11
C SER A 4 -12.09 -2.61 8.94
N LEU A 5 -13.19 -3.01 8.30
CA LEU A 5 -14.35 -2.16 8.07
C LEU A 5 -15.60 -2.81 8.67
N PRO A 6 -16.50 -2.02 9.29
CA PRO A 6 -17.76 -2.56 9.77
C PRO A 6 -18.66 -2.99 8.60
N GLY A 7 -19.42 -4.05 8.81
CA GLY A 7 -20.35 -4.63 7.86
C GLY A 7 -19.78 -5.81 7.06
N ASP A 8 -20.65 -6.39 6.25
CA ASP A 8 -20.31 -7.46 5.31
C ASP A 8 -19.80 -6.85 4.00
N TRP A 9 -18.50 -7.02 3.76
CA TRP A 9 -17.82 -6.63 2.53
C TRP A 9 -17.39 -7.83 1.71
N THR A 10 -17.97 -9.01 1.96
CA THR A 10 -17.69 -10.23 1.19
C THR A 10 -17.90 -9.97 -0.31
N GLY A 11 -16.86 -10.23 -1.10
CA GLY A 11 -16.85 -9.96 -2.55
C GLY A 11 -16.29 -8.60 -2.96
N ALA A 12 -15.97 -7.71 -2.00
CA ALA A 12 -15.18 -6.53 -2.30
C ALA A 12 -13.71 -6.89 -2.51
N THR A 13 -13.03 -6.18 -3.41
CA THR A 13 -11.60 -6.32 -3.63
C THR A 13 -10.87 -5.09 -3.11
N MET A 14 -9.65 -5.27 -2.61
CA MET A 14 -8.81 -4.18 -2.13
C MET A 14 -7.42 -4.32 -2.74
N ARG A 15 -6.86 -3.19 -3.19
CA ARG A 15 -5.46 -3.10 -3.62
C ARG A 15 -4.78 -1.94 -2.93
N ALA A 16 -3.48 -2.06 -2.74
CA ALA A 16 -2.67 -1.00 -2.21
C ALA A 16 -1.31 -0.96 -2.90
N GLU A 17 -0.81 0.25 -3.09
CA GLU A 17 0.46 0.50 -3.77
C GLU A 17 1.15 1.72 -3.17
N ALA A 18 2.47 1.76 -3.32
CA ALA A 18 3.29 2.88 -2.93
C ALA A 18 4.01 3.46 -4.15
N ARG A 19 4.05 4.79 -4.23
CA ARG A 19 4.64 5.58 -5.32
C ARG A 19 5.59 6.61 -4.74
N LEU A 20 6.56 7.09 -5.51
CA LEU A 20 7.42 8.19 -5.05
C LEU A 20 6.58 9.44 -4.84
N TYR A 21 6.89 10.20 -3.78
CA TYR A 21 6.28 11.50 -3.54
C TYR A 21 7.15 12.65 -4.09
N PRO A 22 6.59 13.67 -4.75
CA PRO A 22 5.19 13.78 -5.17
C PRO A 22 4.86 12.74 -6.24
N ASP A 23 3.58 12.30 -6.30
CA ASP A 23 3.14 11.20 -7.16
C ASP A 23 3.68 11.36 -8.58
N ALA A 24 4.69 10.56 -8.91
CA ALA A 24 5.31 10.55 -10.22
C ALA A 24 4.46 9.68 -11.14
N ALA A 25 4.11 10.21 -12.31
CA ALA A 25 3.45 9.45 -13.36
C ALA A 25 4.36 8.31 -13.84
N GLY A 26 4.30 7.17 -13.16
CA GLY A 26 5.16 6.01 -13.35
C GLY A 26 4.61 4.78 -12.63
N ASP A 27 5.34 3.68 -12.71
CA ASP A 27 4.98 2.43 -12.05
C ASP A 27 5.12 2.55 -10.52
N PRO A 28 4.27 1.86 -9.74
CA PRO A 28 4.41 1.83 -8.29
C PRO A 28 5.75 1.22 -7.88
N ILE A 29 6.39 1.82 -6.87
CA ILE A 29 7.67 1.36 -6.30
C ILE A 29 7.46 0.09 -5.46
N ALA A 30 6.28 -0.02 -4.84
CA ALA A 30 5.88 -1.21 -4.11
C ALA A 30 4.38 -1.49 -4.32
N THR A 31 4.03 -2.76 -4.33
CA THR A 31 2.64 -3.22 -4.38
C THR A 31 2.39 -4.11 -3.18
N PHE A 32 1.24 -3.97 -2.54
CA PHE A 32 0.89 -4.84 -1.42
C PHE A 32 0.08 -6.03 -1.92
N ALA A 33 0.43 -7.23 -1.48
CA ALA A 33 -0.44 -8.39 -1.55
C ALA A 33 -1.57 -8.19 -0.52
N VAL A 34 -2.81 -8.37 -0.96
CA VAL A 34 -3.99 -8.19 -0.12
C VAL A 34 -4.77 -9.50 -0.05
N VAL A 35 -5.04 -9.97 1.17
CA VAL A 35 -5.80 -11.20 1.43
C VAL A 35 -7.06 -10.84 2.23
N GLY A 36 -8.21 -11.34 1.78
CA GLY A 36 -9.51 -11.10 2.42
C GLY A 36 -10.57 -10.52 1.46
N PRO A 37 -11.69 -9.99 1.99
CA PRO A 37 -11.97 -9.89 3.42
C PRO A 37 -12.34 -11.24 4.04
N ILE A 38 -12.00 -11.40 5.31
CA ILE A 38 -12.60 -12.41 6.18
C ILE A 38 -13.65 -11.69 7.02
N LEU A 39 -14.91 -12.14 6.95
CA LEU A 39 -15.99 -11.64 7.79
C LEU A 39 -15.99 -12.39 9.13
N ASP A 40 -15.87 -11.65 10.23
CA ASP A 40 -16.03 -12.15 11.61
C ASP A 40 -16.97 -11.21 12.39
N GLY A 41 -18.16 -11.71 12.72
CA GLY A 41 -19.24 -10.88 13.26
C GLY A 41 -19.63 -9.75 12.29
N ASP A 42 -19.56 -8.52 12.77
CA ASP A 42 -19.89 -7.32 11.99
C ASP A 42 -18.64 -6.65 11.39
N LEU A 43 -17.52 -7.37 11.27
CA LEU A 43 -16.26 -6.81 10.80
C LEU A 43 -15.69 -7.62 9.63
N SER A 44 -15.42 -6.92 8.53
CA SER A 44 -14.67 -7.46 7.40
C SER A 44 -13.20 -7.03 7.50
N THR A 45 -12.28 -8.00 7.53
CA THR A 45 -10.84 -7.75 7.73
C THR A 45 -10.00 -8.20 6.54
N TRP A 46 -9.11 -7.32 6.07
CA TRP A 46 -8.08 -7.60 5.09
C TRP A 46 -6.70 -7.59 5.73
N THR A 47 -5.83 -8.49 5.27
CA THR A 47 -4.41 -8.48 5.59
C THR A 47 -3.63 -7.97 4.38
N LEU A 48 -2.81 -6.95 4.61
CA LEU A 48 -1.91 -6.37 3.62
C LEU A 48 -0.47 -6.70 3.99
N SER A 49 0.27 -7.29 3.07
CA SER A 49 1.71 -7.53 3.16
C SER A 49 2.41 -7.01 1.92
N LEU A 50 3.70 -6.73 1.98
CA LEU A 50 4.45 -6.38 0.76
C LEU A 50 4.39 -7.58 -0.21
N ALA A 51 4.08 -7.33 -1.48
CA ALA A 51 4.05 -8.39 -2.47
C ALA A 51 5.48 -8.80 -2.82
N ALA A 52 5.73 -10.11 -2.85
CA ALA A 52 6.94 -10.63 -3.49
C ALA A 52 6.96 -10.13 -4.95
N GLY A 53 8.12 -9.72 -5.44
CA GLY A 53 8.24 -9.01 -6.71
C GLY A 53 8.22 -7.47 -6.63
N SER A 54 7.84 -6.85 -5.49
CA SER A 54 7.79 -5.39 -5.34
C SER A 54 8.67 -4.82 -4.19
N GLY A 55 9.21 -3.60 -4.36
CA GLY A 55 10.04 -2.93 -3.35
C GLY A 55 11.33 -3.67 -2.95
N ALA A 56 11.72 -3.55 -1.67
CA ALA A 56 12.95 -4.14 -1.10
C ALA A 56 12.87 -5.67 -0.86
N ASP A 57 11.67 -6.22 -0.62
CA ASP A 57 11.45 -7.68 -0.68
C ASP A 57 11.54 -8.20 -2.13
N SER A 58 11.59 -7.25 -3.09
CA SER A 58 11.70 -7.32 -4.55
C SER A 58 13.04 -7.33 -5.27
N THR A 59 14.08 -6.77 -4.65
CA THR A 59 15.32 -6.27 -5.30
C THR A 59 15.22 -4.90 -6.03
N GLY A 60 14.13 -4.14 -5.90
CA GLY A 60 14.08 -2.78 -6.44
C GLY A 60 14.82 -1.79 -5.53
N ALA A 61 15.93 -1.21 -6.01
CA ALA A 61 16.60 -0.14 -5.28
C ALA A 61 15.59 0.98 -5.01
N PHE A 62 15.48 1.40 -3.74
CA PHE A 62 14.80 2.66 -3.45
C PHE A 62 15.47 3.78 -4.24
N PRO A 63 14.72 4.80 -4.69
CA PRO A 63 15.32 6.00 -5.26
C PRO A 63 16.44 6.51 -4.36
N SER A 64 17.52 6.97 -5.00
CA SER A 64 18.58 7.64 -4.27
C SER A 64 18.03 8.93 -3.67
N ASP A 65 18.35 9.17 -2.41
CA ASP A 65 18.15 10.44 -1.73
C ASP A 65 18.80 11.58 -2.54
N ALA A 66 17.97 12.25 -3.34
CA ALA A 66 18.43 13.24 -4.31
C ALA A 66 18.71 14.59 -3.67
N ASP A 67 18.03 14.90 -2.57
CA ASP A 67 18.20 16.15 -1.82
C ASP A 67 19.12 15.99 -0.59
N LEU A 68 19.54 14.76 -0.30
CA LEU A 68 20.47 14.39 0.77
C LEU A 68 19.92 14.73 2.16
N ASP A 69 18.60 14.74 2.34
CA ASP A 69 17.94 14.98 3.63
C ASP A 69 17.85 13.72 4.52
N GLY A 70 18.21 12.56 3.98
CA GLY A 70 18.16 11.25 4.61
C GLY A 70 16.75 10.64 4.65
N VAL A 71 15.79 11.21 3.93
CA VAL A 71 14.36 10.89 3.99
C VAL A 71 13.74 10.78 2.60
N GLU A 72 13.39 9.56 2.22
CA GLU A 72 12.56 9.32 1.05
C GLU A 72 11.08 9.26 1.45
N ARG A 73 10.22 9.85 0.64
CA ARG A 73 8.77 9.95 0.93
C ARG A 73 8.00 9.18 -0.11
N PHE A 74 7.11 8.30 0.34
CA PHE A 74 6.28 7.49 -0.55
C PHE A 74 4.81 7.79 -0.32
N ALA A 75 4.08 8.14 -1.37
CA ALA A 75 2.62 8.16 -1.32
C ALA A 75 2.12 6.72 -1.30
N VAL A 76 1.22 6.40 -0.37
CA VAL A 76 0.57 5.08 -0.27
C VAL A 76 -0.92 5.29 -0.39
N ASP A 77 -1.53 4.59 -1.34
CA ASP A 77 -2.97 4.59 -1.53
C ASP A 77 -3.53 3.18 -1.31
N VAL A 78 -4.62 3.12 -0.57
CA VAL A 78 -5.42 1.90 -0.39
C VAL A 78 -6.78 2.12 -1.01
N LEU A 79 -7.03 1.36 -2.07
CA LEU A 79 -8.25 1.45 -2.86
C LEU A 79 -9.14 0.24 -2.60
N LEU A 80 -10.44 0.50 -2.49
CA LEU A 80 -11.47 -0.51 -2.27
C LEU A 80 -12.45 -0.47 -3.43
N THR A 81 -12.76 -1.64 -3.98
CA THR A 81 -13.86 -1.83 -4.93
C THR A 81 -14.95 -2.63 -4.22
N PRO A 82 -16.08 -2.00 -3.85
CA PRO A 82 -17.23 -2.73 -3.31
C PRO A 82 -17.75 -3.75 -4.33
N SER A 83 -18.41 -4.81 -3.86
CA SER A 83 -19.02 -5.80 -4.74
C SER A 83 -20.03 -5.15 -5.71
N GLY A 84 -19.73 -5.17 -7.01
CA GLY A 84 -20.54 -4.52 -8.05
C GLY A 84 -20.44 -2.99 -8.10
N GLY A 85 -19.55 -2.38 -7.30
CA GLY A 85 -19.31 -0.94 -7.26
C GLY A 85 -18.11 -0.50 -8.09
N SER A 86 -17.81 0.80 -8.01
CA SER A 86 -16.59 1.38 -8.58
C SER A 86 -15.46 1.39 -7.56
N GLU A 87 -14.22 1.39 -8.03
CA GLU A 87 -13.05 1.57 -7.16
C GLU A 87 -13.01 2.99 -6.60
N GLU A 88 -12.76 3.10 -5.30
CA GLU A 88 -12.65 4.35 -4.56
C GLU A 88 -11.44 4.31 -3.62
N ILE A 89 -10.89 5.48 -3.31
CA ILE A 89 -9.85 5.60 -2.29
C ILE A 89 -10.51 5.42 -0.93
N LEU A 90 -10.08 4.38 -0.21
CA LEU A 90 -10.54 4.14 1.15
C LEU A 90 -9.75 4.99 2.15
N PHE A 91 -8.42 4.94 2.05
CA PHE A 91 -7.50 5.81 2.76
C PHE A 91 -6.14 5.84 2.04
N GLY A 92 -5.34 6.85 2.37
CA GLY A 92 -3.99 6.98 1.85
C GLY A 92 -3.16 7.88 2.76
N GLY A 93 -1.88 8.01 2.45
CA GLY A 93 -0.97 8.84 3.21
C GLY A 93 0.43 8.90 2.62
N VAL A 94 1.32 9.57 3.34
CA VAL A 94 2.74 9.61 3.00
C VAL A 94 3.50 8.82 4.05
N LEU A 95 4.27 7.84 3.59
CA LEU A 95 5.17 7.02 4.37
C LEU A 95 6.60 7.56 4.20
N PRO A 96 7.17 8.26 5.19
CA PRO A 96 8.59 8.60 5.17
C PRO A 96 9.43 7.36 5.51
N LEU A 97 10.39 7.02 4.65
CA LEU A 97 11.46 6.09 4.95
C LEU A 97 12.72 6.88 5.26
N LEU A 98 13.31 6.59 6.41
CA LEU A 98 14.62 7.09 6.75
C LEU A 98 15.66 6.14 6.15
N GLY A 99 16.65 6.70 5.45
CA GLY A 99 17.76 5.93 4.90
C GLY A 99 18.51 5.17 6.00
N SER A 100 18.93 3.94 5.72
CA SER A 100 19.81 3.18 6.61
C SER A 100 21.22 3.80 6.63
N VAL A 101 21.81 3.86 7.81
CA VAL A 101 23.26 3.97 8.02
C VAL A 101 23.95 2.99 7.05
N THR A 102 24.86 3.50 6.21
CA THR A 102 25.79 2.67 5.42
C THR A 102 26.40 1.58 6.30
N GLN A 103 26.16 0.30 5.98
CA GLN A 103 27.05 -0.79 6.40
C GLN A 103 28.14 -0.97 5.36
#